data_AF-A0A0A0J549-F1
#
_entry.id   AF-A0A0A0J549-F1
#
_cell.length_a   1.000
_cell.length_b   1.000
_cell.length_c   1.000
_cell.angle_alpha   90.00
_cell.angle_beta   90.00
_cell.angle_gamma   90.00
#
_symmetry.space_group_name_H-M   'P 1'
#
loop_
_entity.id
_entity.type
_entity.pdbx_description
1 polymer ?
#
loop_
_entity_poly.entity_id
_entity_poly.type
_entity_poly.pdbx_seq_one_letter_code
_entity_poly.pdbx_strand_id
1 'polypeptide(L)'
;MWQHLTSDAGTEALLGEGARIGSKGAPWKAGDGSYGVVRSFHPMENVRVTWHPHDDGPLSMLDVQLHPDGEGTRVDVYHEGRGIVGDPRGDQQHWQDALGRLAGGLPG
;
A
#
# COMPACT_ATOMS: atom_id res chain seq x y z
N MET A 1 6.42 -11.27 6.61
CA MET A 1 5.85 -10.24 5.71
C MET A 1 4.52 -9.65 6.20
N TRP A 2 3.42 -10.40 6.31
CA TRP A 2 2.10 -9.84 6.69
C TRP A 2 2.10 -8.96 7.97
N GLN A 3 2.70 -9.46 9.05
CA GLN A 3 2.81 -8.71 10.31
C GLN A 3 3.55 -7.38 10.13
N HIS A 4 4.56 -7.35 9.25
CA HIS A 4 5.29 -6.13 8.94
C HIS A 4 4.46 -5.19 8.06
N LEU A 5 3.86 -5.70 6.98
CA LEU A 5 2.97 -4.93 6.08
C LEU A 5 1.87 -4.19 6.86
N THR A 6 1.29 -4.85 7.87
CA THR A 6 0.19 -4.31 8.70
C THR A 6 0.66 -3.60 9.97
N SER A 7 1.97 -3.53 10.20
CA SER A 7 2.54 -2.67 11.24
C SER A 7 2.60 -1.22 10.78
N ASP A 8 2.76 -0.29 11.73
CA ASP A 8 2.99 1.13 11.46
C ASP A 8 4.13 1.35 10.46
N ALA A 9 5.29 0.75 10.72
CA ALA A 9 6.48 0.94 9.88
C ALA A 9 6.30 0.40 8.45
N GLY A 10 5.71 -0.79 8.29
CA GLY A 10 5.48 -1.35 6.96
C GLY A 10 4.37 -0.65 6.19
N THR A 11 3.33 -0.19 6.89
CA THR A 11 2.29 0.64 6.27
C THR A 11 2.86 1.97 5.79
N GLU A 12 3.69 2.63 6.61
CA GLU A 12 4.35 3.87 6.23
C GLU A 12 5.33 3.68 5.07
N ALA A 13 6.09 2.59 5.07
CA ALA A 13 7.03 2.27 3.99
C ALA A 13 6.35 2.19 2.62
N LEU A 14 5.11 1.65 2.59
CA LEU A 14 4.33 1.42 1.39
C LEU A 14 3.44 2.62 1.01
N LEU A 15 2.57 3.08 1.92
CA LEU A 15 1.58 4.13 1.64
C LEU A 15 2.14 5.54 1.85
N GLY A 16 3.14 5.71 2.71
CA GLY A 16 3.73 6.99 3.07
C GLY A 16 3.63 7.28 4.57
N GLU A 17 4.45 8.21 5.03
CA GLU A 17 4.56 8.61 6.44
C GLU A 17 3.19 8.91 7.07
N GLY A 18 2.96 8.43 8.30
CA GLY A 18 1.70 8.62 9.02
C GLY A 18 0.53 7.73 8.58
N ALA A 19 0.64 7.01 7.45
CA ALA A 19 -0.42 6.10 7.01
C ALA A 19 -0.59 4.92 7.97
N ARG A 20 -1.85 4.55 8.24
CA ARG A 20 -2.22 3.39 9.07
C ARG A 20 -3.32 2.62 8.36
N ILE A 21 -3.17 1.30 8.27
CA ILE A 21 -4.19 0.41 7.72
C ILE A 21 -4.91 -0.27 8.87
N GLY A 22 -6.24 -0.16 8.87
CA GLY A 22 -7.11 -0.88 9.80
C GLY A 22 -7.88 -2.01 9.12
N SER A 23 -8.95 -2.45 9.77
CA SER A 23 -9.89 -3.42 9.19
C SER A 23 -10.58 -2.88 7.94
N LYS A 24 -11.23 -3.77 7.16
CA LYS A 24 -12.10 -3.38 6.04
C LYS A 24 -13.08 -2.27 6.44
N GLY A 25 -13.14 -1.21 5.64
CA GLY A 25 -13.93 0.00 5.88
C GLY A 25 -13.19 1.10 6.65
N ALA A 26 -12.04 0.81 7.27
CA ALA A 26 -11.26 1.83 7.96
C ALA A 26 -10.64 2.83 6.98
N PRO A 27 -10.65 4.14 7.29
CA PRO A 27 -9.93 5.12 6.51
C PRO A 27 -8.42 5.04 6.77
N TRP A 28 -7.63 5.50 5.81
CA TRP A 28 -6.20 5.76 5.97
C TRP A 28 -5.87 7.13 5.36
N LYS A 29 -4.81 7.77 5.88
CA LYS A 29 -4.30 9.04 5.36
C LYS A 29 -2.79 9.13 5.61
N ALA A 30 -2.03 9.56 4.61
CA ALA A 30 -0.60 9.84 4.73
C ALA A 30 -0.33 11.35 4.91
N GLY A 31 0.87 11.67 5.37
CA GLY A 31 1.32 13.04 5.62
C GLY A 31 1.44 13.90 4.36
N ASP A 32 1.57 13.28 3.17
CA ASP A 32 1.59 13.97 1.88
C ASP A 32 0.18 14.38 1.39
N GLY A 33 -0.87 14.03 2.14
CA GLY A 33 -2.26 14.35 1.81
C GLY A 33 -3.00 13.24 1.07
N SER A 34 -2.32 12.19 0.61
CA SER A 34 -2.98 11.03 0.01
C SER A 34 -3.81 10.26 1.04
N TYR A 35 -4.96 9.72 0.63
CA TYR A 35 -5.89 9.07 1.54
C TYR A 35 -6.78 8.03 0.84
N GLY A 36 -7.50 7.25 1.63
CA GLY A 36 -8.51 6.34 1.12
C GLY A 36 -9.11 5.45 2.20
N VAL A 37 -9.64 4.30 1.78
CA VAL A 37 -10.40 3.37 2.62
C VAL A 37 -9.98 1.94 2.31
N VAL A 38 -9.81 1.13 3.35
CA VAL A 38 -9.53 -0.31 3.22
C VAL A 38 -10.75 -1.03 2.65
N ARG A 39 -10.57 -1.75 1.54
CA ARG A 39 -11.60 -2.51 0.82
C ARG A 39 -11.47 -4.02 1.02
N SER A 40 -10.25 -4.51 1.20
CA SER A 40 -9.93 -5.90 1.54
C SER A 40 -8.85 -5.93 2.61
N PHE A 41 -8.97 -6.87 3.55
CA PHE A 41 -8.00 -7.12 4.61
C PHE A 41 -8.06 -8.62 4.94
N HIS A 42 -7.32 -9.41 4.18
CA HIS A 42 -7.29 -10.86 4.29
C HIS A 42 -5.90 -11.28 4.78
N PRO A 43 -5.78 -11.72 6.04
CA PRO A 43 -4.50 -12.12 6.61
C PRO A 43 -3.71 -13.07 5.74
N MET A 44 -2.42 -12.78 5.58
CA MET A 44 -1.46 -13.54 4.76
C MET A 44 -1.72 -13.56 3.25
N GLU A 45 -2.81 -12.95 2.78
CA GLU A 45 -3.22 -13.00 1.37
C GLU A 45 -3.20 -11.61 0.72
N ASN A 46 -3.90 -10.63 1.28
CA ASN A 46 -4.16 -9.38 0.58
C ASN A 46 -4.57 -8.21 1.47
N VAL A 47 -4.13 -7.02 1.10
CA VAL A 47 -4.75 -5.75 1.49
C VAL A 47 -5.07 -4.95 0.24
N ARG A 48 -6.29 -4.41 0.18
CA ARG A 48 -6.72 -3.53 -0.92
C ARG A 48 -7.25 -2.23 -0.35
N VAL A 49 -6.83 -1.09 -0.91
CA VAL A 49 -7.28 0.23 -0.50
C VAL A 49 -7.71 1.08 -1.68
N THR A 50 -8.73 1.92 -1.51
CA THR A 50 -8.93 3.05 -2.43
C THR A 50 -7.80 4.06 -2.23
N TRP A 51 -7.55 4.86 -3.27
CA TRP A 51 -6.53 5.89 -3.27
C TRP A 51 -7.08 7.17 -3.88
N HIS A 52 -6.85 8.28 -3.19
CA HIS A 52 -6.99 9.64 -3.68
C HIS A 52 -5.66 10.36 -3.46
N PRO A 53 -5.06 10.99 -4.49
CA PRO A 53 -3.79 11.69 -4.34
C PRO A 53 -3.88 12.95 -3.47
N HIS A 54 -5.03 13.61 -3.47
CA HIS A 54 -5.35 14.81 -2.70
C HIS A 54 -6.87 14.99 -2.66
N ASP A 55 -7.35 16.00 -1.91
CA ASP A 55 -8.77 16.37 -1.89
C ASP A 55 -9.24 16.69 -3.34
N ASP A 56 -10.35 16.10 -3.77
CA ASP A 56 -10.89 16.10 -5.15
C ASP A 56 -10.08 15.33 -6.21
N GLY A 57 -9.02 14.60 -5.80
CA GLY A 57 -8.25 13.74 -6.69
C GLY A 57 -9.07 12.57 -7.24
N PRO A 58 -8.85 12.15 -8.50
CA PRO A 58 -9.58 11.03 -9.08
C PRO A 58 -9.31 9.73 -8.31
N LEU A 59 -10.34 8.89 -8.19
CA LEU A 59 -10.25 7.61 -7.49
C LEU A 59 -9.38 6.60 -8.27
N SER A 60 -8.47 5.95 -7.56
CA SER A 60 -7.77 4.72 -7.97
C SER A 60 -7.85 3.65 -6.87
N MET A 61 -7.30 2.47 -7.15
CA MET A 61 -7.25 1.33 -6.26
C MET A 61 -5.82 0.79 -6.18
N LEU A 62 -5.32 0.60 -4.96
CA LEU A 62 -4.08 -0.10 -4.71
C LEU A 62 -4.38 -1.48 -4.13
N ASP A 63 -3.86 -2.52 -4.77
CA ASP A 63 -4.00 -3.91 -4.38
C ASP A 63 -2.63 -4.52 -4.07
N VAL A 64 -2.43 -4.98 -2.85
CA VAL A 64 -1.18 -5.57 -2.37
C VAL A 64 -1.44 -7.03 -2.07
N GLN A 65 -0.82 -7.92 -2.84
CA GLN A 65 -1.00 -9.36 -2.72
C GLN A 65 0.27 -10.02 -2.19
N LEU A 66 0.08 -10.97 -1.28
CA LEU A 66 1.13 -11.79 -0.72
C LEU A 66 1.00 -13.21 -1.25
N HIS A 67 2.09 -13.74 -1.80
CA HIS A 67 2.15 -15.09 -2.32
C HIS A 67 3.30 -15.84 -1.65
N PRO A 68 3.10 -17.11 -1.21
CA PRO A 68 4.21 -17.96 -0.81
C PRO A 68 5.22 -18.11 -1.96
N ASP A 69 6.51 -17.99 -1.66
CA ASP A 69 7.59 -18.13 -2.64
C ASP A 69 8.80 -18.82 -2.02
N GLY A 70 8.80 -20.16 -2.04
CA GLY A 70 9.75 -20.98 -1.29
C GLY A 70 9.68 -20.68 0.22
N GLU A 71 10.83 -20.35 0.82
CA GLU A 71 10.93 -19.90 2.21
C GLU A 71 10.55 -18.42 2.40
N GLY A 72 10.28 -17.70 1.31
CA GLY A 72 9.98 -16.28 1.28
C GLY A 72 8.52 -15.94 1.00
N THR A 73 8.28 -14.66 0.76
CA THR A 73 6.98 -14.13 0.35
C THR A 73 7.19 -13.20 -0.83
N ARG A 74 6.56 -13.48 -1.96
CA ARG A 74 6.46 -12.51 -3.07
C ARG A 74 5.37 -11.50 -2.74
N VAL A 75 5.67 -10.23 -2.94
CA VAL A 75 4.72 -9.12 -2.78
C VAL A 75 4.45 -8.53 -4.15
N ASP A 76 3.21 -8.64 -4.61
CA ASP A 76 2.76 -8.05 -5.88
C ASP A 76 1.92 -6.81 -5.57
N VAL A 77 2.22 -5.69 -6.24
CA VAL A 77 1.50 -4.41 -6.08
C VAL A 77 0.87 -4.02 -7.41
N TYR A 78 -0.44 -3.78 -7.38
CA TYR A 78 -1.20 -3.29 -8.52
C TYR A 78 -1.84 -1.95 -8.13
N HIS A 79 -1.41 -0.88 -8.76
CA HIS A 79 -2.11 0.40 -8.71
C HIS A 79 -2.90 0.52 -10.02
N GLU A 80 -4.23 0.53 -9.94
CA GLU A 80 -5.11 0.64 -11.10
C GLU A 80 -6.15 1.77 -10.95
N GLY A 81 -6.60 2.33 -12.08
CA GLY A 81 -7.66 3.33 -12.13
C GLY A 81 -7.20 4.70 -12.63
N ARG A 82 -8.17 5.61 -12.78
CA ARG A 82 -7.94 6.95 -13.36
C ARG A 82 -7.17 7.88 -12.43
N GLY A 83 -7.21 7.62 -11.11
CA GLY A 83 -6.47 8.36 -10.08
C GLY A 83 -4.95 8.43 -10.27
N ILE A 84 -4.41 7.51 -11.08
CA ILE A 84 -2.97 7.33 -11.32
C ILE A 84 -2.44 8.29 -12.37
N VAL A 85 -3.30 8.73 -13.29
CA VAL A 85 -2.86 9.52 -14.44
C VAL A 85 -2.44 10.91 -13.97
N GLY A 86 -1.14 11.20 -14.03
CA GLY A 86 -0.55 12.45 -13.56
C GLY A 86 -0.21 12.49 -12.07
N ASP A 87 -0.45 11.41 -11.32
CA ASP A 87 0.02 11.23 -9.96
C ASP A 87 1.46 10.65 -9.99
N PRO A 88 2.46 11.26 -9.33
CA PRO A 88 3.79 10.66 -9.18
C PRO A 88 3.76 9.25 -8.54
N ARG A 89 2.72 8.95 -7.74
CA ARG A 89 2.46 7.61 -7.17
C ARG A 89 1.89 6.63 -8.21
N GLY A 90 1.72 7.07 -9.45
CA GLY A 90 1.46 6.21 -10.60
C GLY A 90 2.70 5.68 -11.29
N ASP A 91 3.88 6.22 -10.98
CA ASP A 91 5.13 5.80 -11.60
C ASP A 91 5.59 4.44 -11.08
N GLN A 92 6.09 3.59 -11.98
CA GLN A 92 6.62 2.28 -11.61
C GLN A 92 7.76 2.39 -10.58
N GLN A 93 8.65 3.38 -10.74
CA GLN A 93 9.78 3.59 -9.84
C GLN A 93 9.31 3.87 -8.40
N HIS A 94 8.21 4.62 -8.25
CA HIS A 94 7.66 4.91 -6.93
C HIS A 94 7.35 3.62 -6.15
N TRP A 95 6.67 2.66 -6.80
CA TRP A 95 6.30 1.40 -6.17
C TRP A 95 7.50 0.48 -5.94
N GLN A 96 8.51 0.52 -6.81
CA GLN A 96 9.78 -0.19 -6.58
C GLN A 96 10.49 0.33 -5.33
N ASP A 97 10.56 1.65 -5.14
CA ASP A 97 11.16 2.26 -3.96
C ASP A 97 10.37 1.92 -2.69
N ALA A 98 9.04 1.96 -2.78
CA ALA A 98 8.16 1.58 -1.66
C ALA A 98 8.33 0.12 -1.26
N LEU A 99 8.40 -0.80 -2.23
CA LEU A 99 8.68 -2.22 -1.98
C LEU A 99 10.08 -2.43 -1.41
N GLY A 100 11.09 -1.66 -1.85
CA GLY A 100 12.43 -1.67 -1.28
C GLY A 100 12.45 -1.27 0.19
N ARG A 101 11.73 -0.20 0.56
CA ARG A 101 11.55 0.21 1.97
C ARG A 101 10.85 -0.87 2.79
N LEU A 102 9.78 -1.45 2.26
CA LEU A 102 9.02 -2.50 2.93
C LEU A 102 9.87 -3.77 3.17
N ALA A 103 10.65 -4.19 2.18
CA ALA A 103 11.53 -5.34 2.32
C ALA A 103 12.68 -5.07 3.30
N GLY A 104 13.28 -3.88 3.24
CA GLY A 104 14.37 -3.47 4.14
C GLY A 104 13.95 -3.28 5.60
N GLY A 105 12.66 -3.15 5.88
CA GLY A 105 12.10 -3.06 7.24
C GLY A 105 11.85 -4.40 7.92
N LEU A 106 12.07 -5.53 7.22
CA LEU A 106 11.95 -6.85 7.82
C LEU A 106 13.10 -7.09 8.83
N PRO A 107 12.82 -7.69 10.00
CA PRO A 107 13.88 -8.20 10.85
C PRO A 107 14.66 -9.30 10.11
N GLY A 108 15.99 -9.24 10.20
CA GLY A 108 16.90 -10.25 9.64
C GLY A 108 16.91 -11.55 10.43
#